data_AF-A0A8S1R8S1-F1
#
_entry.id   AF-A0A8S1R8S1-F1
#
_cell.length_a   1.000
_cell.length_b   1.000
_cell.length_c   1.000
_cell.angle_alpha   90.00
_cell.angle_beta   90.00
_cell.angle_gamma   90.00
#
_symmetry.space_group_name_H-M   'P 1'
#
loop_
_entity.id
_entity.type
_entity.pdbx_description
1 polymer ?
#
loop_
_entity_poly.entity_id
_entity_poly.type
_entity_poly.pdbx_seq_one_letter_code
_entity_poly.pdbx_strand_id
1 'polypeptide(L)'
;MNNNICQQHGNKTITHICTYNHKCQKLMCPLCQFEHQKIYPPDEIIPLDLYIQQLKRNSKNIEKNQQDILSLEKIIRMGLDEILQKTLKFCDSSNIKLNFLFGEIKLKDNNYKELFERHPFETSLRDLHKISNICYNKLQDKWHKQKQSIISIIMKKFDLIYLYFNKLIAILETQMNKWDEEISNKIDNDFQFEYESIQIPVVYGIKHGQTYYKKDGVQDLYGSIQLNQFEGIQNQQGLILSQKRLKLTPFKIKILNDEGQVWYIKDGEILKIENVLNTNEIHEINRNLEQVKHMRWEGKFGLKFQKISQWNAFWQGKKLDVGGLYDEEGFKTGQWVVQSEIYQNQCQVSQIGNYIQGRKQGKWQILHKGEIIGNGEYNQQNIKVGAWVELHKNFNNKNQVFDIGQYINGRKSGVWETYFKDEIQFKQKKIGGGNYDQQNGLKIGQWIENYSTFQDSCKFIYKGNYINGKKEGKWDIYLHDLIMYLCLKYKEEEAIIEWTRRQKYGRN
;
A
#
# COMPACT_ATOMS: atom_id res chain seq x y z
N MET A 1 39.96 19.69 -4.89
CA MET A 1 40.86 19.06 -3.91
C MET A 1 42.00 20.01 -3.47
N ASN A 2 41.71 21.30 -3.19
CA ASN A 2 42.73 22.28 -2.77
C ASN A 2 42.73 22.59 -1.26
N ASN A 3 42.05 21.78 -0.44
CA ASN A 3 41.83 22.10 0.99
C ASN A 3 42.95 21.60 1.93
N ASN A 4 44.08 21.14 1.40
CA ASN A 4 45.20 20.67 2.24
C ASN A 4 46.17 21.78 2.64
N ILE A 5 45.84 23.04 2.37
CA ILE A 5 46.73 24.19 2.62
C ILE A 5 46.28 24.90 3.90
N CYS A 6 47.23 25.21 4.77
CA CYS A 6 46.98 25.96 5.99
C CYS A 6 46.49 27.38 5.68
N GLN A 7 45.37 27.79 6.29
CA GLN A 7 44.80 29.14 6.11
C GLN A 7 45.70 30.25 6.68
N GLN A 8 46.45 29.95 7.75
CA GLN A 8 47.35 30.92 8.39
C GLN A 8 48.72 31.00 7.72
N HIS A 9 49.23 29.89 7.18
CA HIS A 9 50.58 29.77 6.61
C HIS A 9 50.50 29.32 5.16
N GLY A 10 50.02 30.19 4.27
CA GLY A 10 49.81 29.90 2.84
C GLY A 10 50.95 29.08 2.22
N ASN A 11 50.58 28.12 1.37
CA ASN A 11 51.43 27.10 0.75
C ASN A 11 51.99 26.00 1.67
N LYS A 12 51.75 26.02 2.98
CA LYS A 12 52.10 24.89 3.87
C LYS A 12 51.00 23.85 3.88
N THR A 13 51.38 22.59 3.72
CA THR A 13 50.47 21.45 3.82
C THR A 13 50.06 21.19 5.26
N ILE A 14 48.79 20.83 5.45
CA ILE A 14 48.25 20.36 6.73
C ILE A 14 48.76 18.93 6.95
N THR A 15 49.37 18.70 8.10
CA THR A 15 49.97 17.40 8.45
C THR A 15 49.47 16.86 9.80
N HIS A 16 48.83 17.69 10.62
CA HIS A 16 48.39 17.33 11.97
C HIS A 16 46.97 17.81 12.25
N ILE A 17 46.32 17.18 13.24
CA ILE A 17 45.01 17.59 13.77
C ILE A 17 45.06 17.66 15.30
N CYS A 18 44.41 18.67 15.88
CA CYS A 18 44.19 18.76 17.32
C CYS A 18 42.88 18.04 17.68
N THR A 19 42.95 17.05 18.58
CA THR A 19 41.78 16.30 19.06
C THR A 19 41.17 16.86 20.34
N TYR A 20 41.88 17.75 21.04
CA TYR A 20 41.42 18.29 22.31
C TYR A 20 40.14 19.12 22.19
N ASN A 21 39.30 19.10 23.22
CA ASN A 21 38.02 19.81 23.22
C ASN A 21 38.17 21.28 23.63
N HIS A 22 38.78 22.09 22.76
CA HIS A 22 38.83 23.55 22.89
C HIS A 22 38.60 24.27 21.56
N LYS A 23 38.41 25.59 21.63
CA LYS A 23 38.26 26.46 20.46
C LYS A 23 39.63 26.77 19.85
N CYS A 24 40.03 25.99 18.85
CA CYS A 24 41.25 26.23 18.07
C CYS A 24 41.05 25.84 16.59
N GLN A 25 42.00 26.22 15.73
CA GLN A 25 42.08 25.68 14.39
C GLN A 25 42.47 24.19 14.48
N LYS A 26 41.51 23.30 14.20
CA LYS A 26 41.72 21.85 14.36
C LYS A 26 42.79 21.30 13.41
N LEU A 27 42.86 21.81 12.18
CA LEU A 27 43.78 21.35 11.15
C LEU A 27 45.05 22.21 11.10
N MET A 28 46.21 21.60 11.29
CA MET A 28 47.49 22.30 11.50
C MET A 28 48.57 21.86 10.49
N CYS A 29 49.33 22.84 9.99
CA CYS A 29 50.64 22.59 9.39
C CYS A 29 51.72 22.52 10.48
N PRO A 30 52.97 22.16 10.17
CA PRO A 30 54.04 22.04 11.17
C PRO A 30 54.29 23.33 12.00
N LEU A 31 54.11 24.51 11.39
CA LEU A 31 54.26 25.79 12.10
C LEU A 31 53.11 26.03 13.08
N CYS A 32 51.85 25.82 12.67
CA CYS A 32 50.70 25.93 13.57
C CYS A 32 50.80 24.92 14.72
N GLN A 33 51.27 23.69 14.46
CA GLN A 33 51.51 22.69 15.50
C GLN A 33 52.52 23.18 16.52
N PHE A 34 53.68 23.69 16.08
CA PHE A 34 54.72 24.18 16.98
C PHE A 34 54.22 25.30 17.89
N GLU A 35 53.47 26.26 17.34
CA GLU A 35 52.87 27.34 18.13
C GLU A 35 51.78 26.83 19.08
N HIS A 36 50.97 25.86 18.66
CA HIS A 36 49.91 25.27 19.48
C HIS A 36 50.48 24.48 20.67
N GLN A 37 51.57 23.74 20.47
CA GLN A 37 52.27 22.98 21.53
C GLN A 37 52.91 23.84 22.62
N LYS A 38 53.09 25.15 22.39
CA LYS A 38 53.53 26.08 23.46
C LYS A 38 52.45 26.33 24.49
N ILE A 39 51.18 26.14 24.11
CA ILE A 39 50.00 26.49 24.92
C ILE A 39 49.28 25.23 25.41
N TYR A 40 49.29 24.15 24.63
CA TYR A 40 48.55 22.91 24.90
C TYR A 40 49.46 21.68 24.91
N PRO A 41 49.06 20.59 25.60
CA PRO A 41 49.86 19.36 25.67
C PRO A 41 50.11 18.76 24.29
N PRO A 42 51.32 18.24 24.02
CA PRO A 42 51.68 17.66 22.73
C PRO A 42 50.90 16.37 22.40
N ASP A 43 50.42 15.64 23.41
CA ASP A 43 49.74 14.35 23.26
C ASP A 43 48.37 14.45 22.56
N GLU A 44 47.84 15.66 22.43
CA GLU A 44 46.54 15.95 21.82
C GLU A 44 46.63 16.38 20.34
N ILE A 45 47.84 16.32 19.76
CA ILE A 45 48.08 16.64 18.37
C ILE A 45 48.57 15.40 17.64
N ILE A 46 47.73 14.88 16.75
CA ILE A 46 47.97 13.61 16.07
C ILE A 46 48.30 13.90 14.60
N PRO A 47 49.28 13.20 13.99
CA PRO A 47 49.46 13.20 12.55
C PRO A 47 48.15 12.88 11.82
N LEU A 48 47.83 13.65 10.78
CA LEU A 48 46.54 13.59 10.09
C LEU A 48 46.30 12.22 9.44
N ASP A 49 47.36 11.58 8.94
CA ASP A 49 47.31 10.23 8.39
C ASP A 49 46.94 9.17 9.45
N LEU A 50 47.52 9.26 10.65
CA LEU A 50 47.17 8.39 11.79
C LEU A 50 45.72 8.62 12.23
N TYR A 51 45.29 9.89 12.31
CA TYR A 51 43.89 10.22 12.63
C TYR A 51 42.92 9.66 11.58
N ILE A 52 43.23 9.78 10.29
CA ILE A 52 42.43 9.19 9.20
C ILE A 52 42.38 7.66 9.33
N GLN A 53 43.48 7.00 9.69
CA GLN A 53 43.49 5.56 9.94
C GLN A 53 42.60 5.19 11.14
N GLN A 54 42.61 5.98 12.21
CA GLN A 54 41.75 5.80 13.38
C GLN A 54 40.27 5.97 13.02
N LEU A 55 39.91 7.00 12.24
CA LEU A 55 38.55 7.18 11.73
C LEU A 55 38.09 6.00 10.87
N LYS A 56 38.96 5.49 9.98
CA LYS A 56 38.64 4.30 9.16
C LYS A 56 38.43 3.05 10.01
N ARG A 57 39.23 2.86 11.08
CA ARG A 57 39.04 1.75 12.03
C ARG A 57 37.71 1.89 12.78
N ASN A 58 37.40 3.10 13.26
CA ASN A 58 36.13 3.38 13.94
C ASN A 58 34.93 3.20 13.01
N SER A 59 35.01 3.64 11.76
CA SER A 59 33.98 3.42 10.73
C SER A 59 33.70 1.94 10.53
N LYS A 60 34.75 1.12 10.39
CA LYS A 60 34.60 -0.34 10.27
C LYS A 60 33.97 -0.98 11.50
N ASN A 61 34.29 -0.49 12.70
CA ASN A 61 33.66 -0.96 13.93
C ASN A 61 32.17 -0.59 14.00
N ILE A 62 31.80 0.63 13.56
CA ILE A 62 30.41 1.07 13.46
C ILE A 62 29.65 0.21 12.43
N GLU A 63 30.22 -0.03 11.25
CA GLU A 63 29.64 -0.91 10.22
C GLU A 63 29.42 -2.33 10.76
N LYS A 64 30.38 -2.87 11.50
CA LYS A 64 30.24 -4.18 12.15
C LYS A 64 29.08 -4.18 13.16
N ASN A 65 28.99 -3.17 14.03
CA ASN A 65 27.90 -3.05 15.00
C ASN A 65 26.53 -2.90 14.30
N GLN A 66 26.47 -2.17 13.18
CA GLN A 66 25.24 -2.07 12.37
C GLN A 66 24.82 -3.42 11.82
N GLN A 67 25.77 -4.23 11.35
CA GLN A 67 25.48 -5.58 10.86
C GLN A 67 24.97 -6.49 11.98
N ASP A 68 25.53 -6.37 13.19
CA ASP A 68 25.08 -7.10 14.37
C ASP A 68 23.64 -6.69 14.75
N ILE A 69 23.31 -5.39 14.71
CA ILE A 69 21.95 -4.88 14.94
C ILE A 69 20.96 -5.41 13.89
N LEU A 70 21.32 -5.37 12.60
CA LEU A 70 20.48 -5.92 11.53
C LEU A 70 20.24 -7.42 11.70
N SER A 71 21.25 -8.15 12.17
CA SER A 71 21.12 -9.58 12.45
C SER A 71 20.16 -9.86 13.61
N LEU A 72 20.22 -9.06 14.67
CA LEU A 72 19.32 -9.15 15.82
C LEU A 72 17.89 -8.79 15.43
N GLU A 73 17.69 -7.71 14.66
CA GLU A 73 16.38 -7.33 14.13
C GLU A 73 15.74 -8.47 13.34
N LYS A 74 16.53 -9.14 12.48
CA LYS A 74 16.07 -10.29 11.70
C LYS A 74 15.62 -11.44 12.60
N ILE A 75 16.38 -11.77 13.65
CA ILE A 75 16.03 -12.84 14.61
C ILE A 75 14.71 -12.50 15.32
N ILE A 76 14.55 -11.27 15.81
CA ILE A 76 13.32 -10.81 16.47
C ILE A 76 12.12 -10.92 15.52
N ARG A 77 12.27 -10.45 14.28
CA ARG A 77 11.22 -10.55 13.25
C ARG A 77 10.81 -12.00 12.98
N MET A 78 11.79 -12.90 12.84
CA MET A 78 11.51 -14.33 12.66
C MET A 78 10.73 -14.93 13.83
N GLY A 79 11.07 -14.56 15.08
CA GLY A 79 10.33 -15.01 16.26
C GLY A 79 8.88 -14.50 16.30
N LEU A 80 8.66 -13.22 15.97
CA LEU A 80 7.32 -12.64 15.88
C LEU A 80 6.47 -13.29 14.77
N ASP A 81 7.08 -13.57 13.62
CA ASP A 81 6.42 -14.28 12.52
C ASP A 81 6.03 -15.70 12.94
N GLU A 82 6.87 -16.42 13.68
CA GLU A 82 6.55 -17.76 14.18
C GLU A 82 5.34 -17.74 15.14
N ILE A 83 5.28 -16.76 16.05
CA ILE A 83 4.15 -16.55 16.97
C ILE A 83 2.86 -16.29 16.18
N LEU A 84 2.94 -15.41 15.16
CA LEU A 84 1.80 -15.11 14.29
C LEU A 84 1.32 -16.36 13.55
N GLN A 85 2.24 -17.16 12.99
CA GLN A 85 1.88 -18.39 12.27
C GLN A 85 1.23 -19.43 13.19
N LYS A 86 1.73 -19.61 14.42
CA LYS A 86 1.10 -20.51 15.41
C LYS A 86 -0.30 -20.04 15.78
N THR A 87 -0.49 -18.73 15.94
CA THR A 87 -1.81 -18.13 16.23
C THR A 87 -2.79 -18.36 15.09
N LEU A 88 -2.36 -18.12 13.84
CA LEU A 88 -3.19 -18.35 12.66
C LEU A 88 -3.59 -19.84 12.53
N LYS A 89 -2.65 -20.77 12.69
CA LYS A 89 -2.94 -22.22 12.68
C LYS A 89 -3.97 -22.62 13.74
N PHE A 90 -3.86 -22.03 14.94
CA PHE A 90 -4.86 -22.25 16.00
C PHE A 90 -6.25 -21.73 15.60
N CYS A 91 -6.32 -20.53 15.03
CA CYS A 91 -7.57 -19.95 14.54
C CYS A 91 -8.20 -20.80 13.43
N ASP A 92 -7.41 -21.27 12.46
CA ASP A 92 -7.88 -22.11 11.36
C ASP A 92 -8.41 -23.46 11.87
N SER A 93 -7.66 -24.13 12.76
CA SER A 93 -8.09 -25.39 13.37
C SER A 93 -9.39 -25.23 14.17
N SER A 94 -9.51 -24.13 14.92
CA SER A 94 -10.71 -23.78 15.67
C SER A 94 -11.91 -23.54 14.74
N ASN A 95 -11.68 -22.83 13.62
CA ASN A 95 -12.71 -22.54 12.63
C ASN A 95 -13.22 -23.81 11.94
N ILE A 96 -12.33 -24.74 11.57
CA ILE A 96 -12.72 -26.04 10.99
C ILE A 96 -13.65 -26.81 11.94
N LYS A 97 -13.30 -26.86 13.24
CA LYS A 97 -14.12 -27.54 14.26
C LYS A 97 -15.48 -26.87 14.44
N LEU A 98 -15.53 -25.54 14.45
CA LEU A 98 -16.80 -24.78 14.54
C LEU A 98 -17.67 -25.03 13.32
N ASN A 99 -17.11 -24.98 12.12
CA ASN A 99 -17.83 -25.25 10.87
C ASN A 99 -18.39 -26.67 10.83
N PHE A 100 -17.64 -27.66 11.31
CA PHE A 100 -18.14 -29.03 11.46
C PHE A 100 -19.34 -29.09 12.41
N LEU A 101 -19.24 -28.49 13.60
CA LEU A 101 -20.34 -28.45 14.57
C LEU A 101 -21.60 -27.76 14.04
N PHE A 102 -21.44 -26.59 13.40
CA PHE A 102 -22.57 -25.89 12.80
C PHE A 102 -23.14 -26.63 11.58
N GLY A 103 -22.30 -27.35 10.84
CA GLY A 103 -22.70 -28.26 9.77
C GLY A 103 -23.63 -29.36 10.28
N GLU A 104 -23.26 -30.03 11.38
CA GLU A 104 -24.08 -31.07 12.02
C GLU A 104 -25.42 -30.52 12.52
N ILE A 105 -25.43 -29.33 13.12
CA ILE A 105 -26.67 -28.66 13.55
C ILE A 105 -27.58 -28.37 12.35
N LYS A 106 -27.01 -27.81 11.27
CA LYS A 106 -27.74 -27.47 10.05
C LYS A 106 -28.28 -28.70 9.34
N LEU A 107 -27.50 -29.77 9.27
CA LEU A 107 -27.93 -31.05 8.70
C LEU A 107 -29.13 -31.61 9.48
N LYS A 108 -29.09 -31.58 10.82
CA LYS A 108 -30.22 -32.00 11.64
C LYS A 108 -31.45 -31.10 11.45
N ASP A 109 -31.28 -29.78 11.40
CA ASP A 109 -32.38 -28.84 11.14
C ASP A 109 -33.02 -29.11 9.76
N ASN A 110 -32.21 -29.37 8.73
CA ASN A 110 -32.68 -29.73 7.39
C ASN A 110 -33.43 -31.06 7.38
N ASN A 111 -32.95 -32.08 8.10
CA ASN A 111 -33.66 -33.37 8.19
C ASN A 111 -35.05 -33.21 8.82
N TYR A 112 -35.19 -32.36 9.85
CA TYR A 112 -36.52 -32.03 10.39
C TYR A 112 -37.37 -31.29 9.35
N LYS A 113 -36.81 -30.28 8.69
CA LYS A 113 -37.51 -29.49 7.68
C LYS A 113 -38.03 -30.35 6.53
N GLU A 114 -37.20 -31.22 5.95
CA GLU A 114 -37.59 -32.14 4.88
C GLU A 114 -38.68 -33.11 5.29
N LEU A 115 -38.69 -33.56 6.56
CA LEU A 115 -39.77 -34.39 7.09
C LEU A 115 -41.10 -33.64 7.20
N PHE A 116 -41.07 -32.36 7.58
CA PHE A 116 -42.28 -31.54 7.78
C PHE A 116 -42.84 -30.91 6.50
N GLU A 117 -42.03 -30.71 5.46
CA GLU A 117 -42.47 -30.12 4.19
C GLU A 117 -43.16 -31.12 3.26
N ARG A 118 -43.08 -32.42 3.53
CA ARG A 118 -43.77 -33.45 2.73
C ARG A 118 -45.26 -33.46 3.03
N HIS A 119 -46.07 -33.58 1.98
CA HIS A 119 -47.52 -33.72 2.14
C HIS A 119 -47.86 -35.04 2.84
N PRO A 120 -48.73 -35.06 3.87
CA PRO A 120 -49.00 -36.27 4.66
C PRO A 120 -49.46 -37.47 3.83
N PHE A 121 -50.24 -37.22 2.76
CA PHE A 121 -50.77 -38.27 1.88
C PHE A 121 -49.72 -38.86 0.92
N GLU A 122 -48.58 -38.19 0.76
CA GLU A 122 -47.46 -38.64 -0.10
C GLU A 122 -46.32 -39.22 0.74
N THR A 123 -46.47 -39.25 2.06
CA THR A 123 -45.43 -39.66 3.01
C THR A 123 -45.58 -41.13 3.36
N SER A 124 -44.46 -41.86 3.41
CA SER A 124 -44.47 -43.29 3.79
C SER A 124 -45.03 -43.49 5.21
N LEU A 125 -45.70 -44.62 5.47
CA LEU A 125 -46.23 -44.94 6.81
C LEU A 125 -45.14 -44.90 7.90
N ARG A 126 -43.91 -45.30 7.54
CA ARG A 126 -42.73 -45.23 8.41
C ARG A 126 -42.39 -43.79 8.78
N ASP A 127 -42.42 -42.86 7.82
CA ASP A 127 -42.12 -41.46 8.08
C ASP A 127 -43.29 -40.74 8.78
N LEU A 128 -44.54 -41.12 8.51
CA LEU A 128 -45.70 -40.65 9.28
C LEU A 128 -45.60 -41.06 10.75
N HIS A 129 -45.16 -42.29 11.05
CA HIS A 129 -44.86 -42.70 12.43
C HIS A 129 -43.75 -41.86 13.06
N LYS A 130 -42.69 -41.51 12.31
CA LYS A 130 -41.64 -40.60 12.81
C LYS A 130 -42.19 -39.20 13.09
N ILE A 131 -42.96 -38.62 12.17
CA ILE A 131 -43.56 -37.29 12.33
C ILE A 131 -44.51 -37.28 13.53
N SER A 132 -45.39 -38.28 13.64
CA SER A 132 -46.29 -38.44 14.79
C SER A 132 -45.51 -38.54 16.10
N ASN A 133 -44.44 -39.34 16.15
CA ASN A 133 -43.57 -39.42 17.32
C ASN A 133 -42.84 -38.10 17.62
N ILE A 134 -42.42 -37.34 16.60
CA ILE A 134 -41.78 -36.03 16.77
C ILE A 134 -42.77 -35.03 17.38
N CYS A 135 -43.99 -34.98 16.86
CA CYS A 135 -45.06 -34.11 17.35
C CYS A 135 -45.51 -34.50 18.76
N TYR A 136 -45.82 -35.77 18.98
CA TYR A 136 -46.36 -36.27 20.25
C TYR A 136 -45.34 -36.18 21.39
N ASN A 137 -44.09 -36.57 21.15
CA ASN A 137 -43.04 -36.54 22.17
C ASN A 137 -42.32 -35.18 22.29
N LYS A 138 -42.81 -34.13 21.60
CA LYS A 138 -42.18 -32.80 21.57
C LYS A 138 -40.68 -32.87 21.24
N LEU A 139 -40.28 -33.74 20.31
CA LEU A 139 -38.87 -33.92 19.96
C LEU A 139 -38.27 -32.66 19.33
N GLN A 140 -39.08 -31.86 18.65
CA GLN A 140 -38.67 -30.55 18.12
C GLN A 140 -38.30 -29.58 19.25
N ASP A 141 -39.09 -29.50 20.31
CA ASP A 141 -38.78 -28.67 21.48
C ASP A 141 -37.51 -29.15 22.18
N LYS A 142 -37.35 -30.48 22.30
CA LYS A 142 -36.16 -31.10 22.88
C LYS A 142 -34.91 -30.78 22.04
N TRP A 143 -35.01 -30.89 20.72
CA TRP A 143 -33.93 -30.53 19.80
C TRP A 143 -33.63 -29.03 19.86
N HIS A 144 -34.65 -28.17 19.89
CA HIS A 144 -34.46 -26.73 20.03
C HIS A 144 -33.71 -26.39 21.32
N LYS A 145 -34.11 -26.97 22.47
CA LYS A 145 -33.42 -26.80 23.75
C LYS A 145 -31.97 -27.31 23.71
N GLN A 146 -31.72 -28.45 23.08
CA GLN A 146 -30.37 -28.98 22.89
C GLN A 146 -29.51 -28.04 22.03
N LYS A 147 -30.05 -27.54 20.91
CA LYS A 147 -29.38 -26.58 20.04
C LYS A 147 -29.02 -25.30 20.80
N GLN A 148 -29.96 -24.73 21.56
CA GLN A 148 -29.68 -23.55 22.40
C GLN A 148 -28.61 -23.83 23.45
N SER A 149 -28.64 -25.01 24.07
CA SER A 149 -27.60 -25.42 25.02
C SER A 149 -26.21 -25.52 24.37
N ILE A 150 -26.12 -26.11 23.16
CA ILE A 150 -24.86 -26.22 22.42
C ILE A 150 -24.33 -24.83 22.04
N ILE A 151 -25.19 -23.97 21.48
CA ILE A 151 -24.83 -22.59 21.12
C ILE A 151 -24.34 -21.83 22.35
N SER A 152 -25.03 -21.94 23.49
CA SER A 152 -24.62 -21.31 24.74
C SER A 152 -23.23 -21.78 25.21
N ILE A 153 -22.94 -23.08 25.11
CA ILE A 153 -21.62 -23.62 25.46
C ILE A 153 -20.54 -23.07 24.52
N ILE A 154 -20.79 -23.04 23.21
CA ILE A 154 -19.86 -22.49 22.21
C ILE A 154 -19.57 -21.03 22.51
N MET A 155 -20.60 -20.21 22.73
CA MET A 155 -20.45 -18.78 23.04
C MET A 155 -19.62 -18.57 24.32
N LYS A 156 -19.94 -19.29 25.41
CA LYS A 156 -19.15 -19.20 26.66
C LYS A 156 -17.68 -19.55 26.47
N LYS A 157 -17.38 -20.56 25.65
CA LYS A 157 -15.98 -20.94 25.35
C LYS A 157 -15.30 -19.90 24.46
N PHE A 158 -16.01 -19.34 23.50
CA PHE A 158 -15.51 -18.26 22.65
C PHE A 158 -15.18 -17.01 23.48
N ASP A 159 -16.06 -16.60 24.38
CA ASP A 159 -15.85 -15.45 25.29
C ASP A 159 -14.60 -15.66 26.17
N LEU A 160 -14.39 -16.88 26.68
CA LEU A 160 -13.19 -17.22 27.44
C LEU A 160 -11.92 -17.13 26.58
N ILE A 161 -11.94 -17.67 25.37
CA ILE A 161 -10.81 -17.57 24.44
C ILE A 161 -10.50 -16.11 24.14
N TYR A 162 -11.52 -15.31 23.83
CA TYR A 162 -11.39 -13.88 23.55
C TYR A 162 -10.78 -13.12 24.75
N LEU A 163 -11.24 -13.42 25.97
CA LEU A 163 -10.68 -12.85 27.20
C LEU A 163 -9.19 -13.21 27.36
N TYR A 164 -8.80 -14.46 27.10
CA TYR A 164 -7.40 -14.87 27.19
C TYR A 164 -6.52 -14.17 26.14
N PHE A 165 -7.00 -14.03 24.90
CA PHE A 165 -6.29 -13.27 23.87
C PHE A 165 -6.07 -11.81 24.27
N ASN A 166 -7.10 -11.14 24.79
CA ASN A 166 -6.97 -9.76 25.24
C ASN A 166 -5.98 -9.62 26.40
N LYS A 167 -5.98 -10.56 27.36
CA LYS A 167 -4.98 -10.59 28.44
C LYS A 167 -3.56 -10.76 27.89
N LEU A 168 -3.36 -11.64 26.92
CA LEU A 168 -2.07 -11.83 26.27
C LEU A 168 -1.59 -10.56 25.57
N ILE A 169 -2.47 -9.90 24.81
CA ILE A 169 -2.17 -8.63 24.12
C ILE A 169 -1.76 -7.56 25.13
N ALA A 170 -2.52 -7.38 26.21
CA ALA A 170 -2.20 -6.39 27.24
C ALA A 170 -0.84 -6.67 27.92
N ILE A 171 -0.50 -7.94 28.16
CA ILE A 171 0.81 -8.32 28.69
C ILE A 171 1.91 -7.93 27.69
N LEU A 172 1.74 -8.24 26.40
CA LEU A 172 2.72 -7.91 25.37
C LEU A 172 2.91 -6.40 25.21
N GLU A 173 1.83 -5.63 25.17
CA GLU A 173 1.89 -4.16 25.12
C GLU A 173 2.62 -3.58 26.34
N THR A 174 2.36 -4.11 27.53
CA THR A 174 3.05 -3.69 28.76
C THR A 174 4.56 -3.97 28.68
N GLN A 175 4.97 -5.12 28.14
CA GLN A 175 6.39 -5.44 27.98
C GLN A 175 7.06 -4.57 26.91
N MET A 176 6.38 -4.32 25.78
CA MET A 176 6.89 -3.42 24.74
C MET A 176 7.10 -2.00 25.27
N ASN A 177 6.14 -1.46 26.01
CA ASN A 177 6.27 -0.13 26.61
C ASN A 177 7.44 -0.06 27.61
N LYS A 178 7.65 -1.11 28.42
CA LYS A 178 8.80 -1.18 29.32
C LYS A 178 10.13 -1.20 28.57
N TRP A 179 10.21 -1.95 27.47
CA TRP A 179 11.40 -1.95 26.62
C TRP A 179 11.63 -0.60 25.97
N ASP A 180 10.60 0.06 25.47
CA ASP A 180 10.72 1.40 24.89
C ASP A 180 11.24 2.42 25.92
N GLU A 181 10.75 2.34 27.16
CA GLU A 181 11.23 3.19 28.27
C GLU A 181 12.69 2.87 28.65
N GLU A 182 13.04 1.58 28.79
CA GLU A 182 14.42 1.15 29.07
C GLU A 182 15.41 1.55 27.96
N ILE A 183 14.99 1.47 26.70
CA ILE A 183 15.79 1.87 25.54
C ILE A 183 15.93 3.39 25.51
N SER A 184 14.84 4.15 25.69
CA SER A 184 14.87 5.61 25.69
C SER A 184 15.80 6.14 26.80
N ASN A 185 15.72 5.57 28.00
CA ASN A 185 16.59 5.95 29.12
C ASN A 185 18.08 5.63 28.90
N LYS A 186 18.40 4.67 28.03
CA LYS A 186 19.79 4.32 27.67
C LYS A 186 20.32 5.14 26.50
N ILE A 187 19.46 5.62 25.60
CA ILE A 187 19.88 6.39 24.43
C ILE A 187 20.10 7.87 24.78
N ASP A 188 19.36 8.44 25.72
CA ASP A 188 19.30 9.90 25.92
C ASP A 188 20.23 10.51 26.99
N ASN A 189 21.02 9.72 27.74
CA ASN A 189 21.78 10.27 28.87
C ASN A 189 23.29 10.53 28.63
N ASP A 190 23.90 9.99 27.57
CA ASP A 190 25.36 10.10 27.36
C ASP A 190 25.79 11.00 26.18
N PHE A 191 24.87 11.47 25.35
CA PHE A 191 25.20 12.31 24.20
C PHE A 191 24.84 13.79 24.42
N GLN A 192 25.72 14.54 25.11
CA GLN A 192 25.75 16.01 25.05
C GLN A 192 26.26 16.55 23.70
N PHE A 193 25.99 15.85 22.59
CA PHE A 193 26.22 16.41 21.26
C PHE A 193 24.93 17.12 20.84
N GLU A 194 24.89 18.44 21.06
CA GLU A 194 23.95 19.31 20.36
C GLU A 194 24.23 19.14 18.85
N TYR A 195 23.43 18.29 18.20
CA TYR A 195 23.36 18.28 16.74
C TYR A 195 22.82 19.65 16.33
N GLU A 196 23.70 20.55 15.90
CA GLU A 196 23.28 21.62 14.99
C GLU A 196 22.69 20.90 13.78
N SER A 197 21.36 20.86 13.73
CA SER A 197 20.60 20.14 12.73
C SER A 197 21.16 20.50 11.36
N ILE A 198 21.72 19.51 10.66
CA ILE A 198 22.04 19.65 9.24
C ILE A 198 20.70 19.90 8.55
N GLN A 199 20.37 21.18 8.33
CA GLN A 199 19.17 21.59 7.64
C GLN A 199 19.34 21.16 6.17
N ILE A 200 18.80 20.00 5.84
CA ILE A 200 18.57 19.61 4.45
C ILE A 200 17.21 20.22 4.09
N PRO A 201 17.12 21.30 3.29
CA PRO A 201 15.84 21.90 2.96
C PRO A 201 15.08 20.95 2.03
N VAL A 202 13.98 20.39 2.52
CA VAL A 202 13.03 19.62 1.71
C VAL A 202 11.65 20.22 1.91
N VAL A 203 11.10 20.83 0.86
CA VAL A 203 9.74 21.39 0.84
C VAL A 203 8.87 20.51 -0.05
N TYR A 204 7.78 19.98 0.49
CA TYR A 204 6.78 19.19 -0.25
C TYR A 204 5.44 19.92 -0.32
N GLY A 205 4.75 19.80 -1.46
CA GLY A 205 3.34 20.14 -1.63
C GLY A 205 2.64 19.13 -2.55
N ILE A 206 1.43 18.69 -2.20
CA ILE A 206 0.62 17.72 -2.97
C ILE A 206 -0.64 18.44 -3.48
N LYS A 207 -0.91 18.36 -4.79
CA LYS A 207 -2.23 18.66 -5.35
C LYS A 207 -2.71 17.50 -6.23
N HIS A 208 -4.01 17.22 -6.13
CA HIS A 208 -4.74 16.09 -6.70
C HIS A 208 -4.23 15.48 -8.02
N GLY A 209 -3.79 14.23 -7.96
CA GLY A 209 -3.81 13.28 -9.09
C GLY A 209 -2.69 13.37 -10.12
N GLN A 210 -1.93 14.46 -10.14
CA GLN A 210 -0.67 14.61 -10.86
C GLN A 210 0.29 15.33 -9.92
N THR A 211 1.38 14.68 -9.53
CA THR A 211 2.49 15.39 -8.88
C THR A 211 3.12 16.31 -9.92
N TYR A 212 3.50 17.52 -9.52
CA TYR A 212 4.35 18.41 -10.30
C TYR A 212 5.57 18.74 -9.44
N TYR A 213 6.74 18.77 -10.05
CA TYR A 213 7.96 19.31 -9.45
C TYR A 213 8.42 20.45 -10.34
N LYS A 214 8.77 21.58 -9.72
CA LYS A 214 9.34 22.73 -10.43
C LYS A 214 10.75 22.93 -9.91
N LYS A 215 11.74 22.55 -10.72
CA LYS A 215 13.14 22.95 -10.57
C LYS A 215 13.54 23.62 -11.87
N ASP A 216 14.03 24.83 -11.77
CA ASP A 216 14.64 25.56 -12.89
C ASP A 216 13.72 25.75 -14.13
N GLY A 217 12.40 25.78 -13.94
CA GLY A 217 11.45 26.14 -15.00
C GLY A 217 11.10 25.04 -16.02
N VAL A 218 11.60 23.82 -15.84
CA VAL A 218 11.26 22.67 -16.72
C VAL A 218 10.06 21.91 -16.16
N GLN A 219 9.10 21.57 -17.03
CA GLN A 219 7.83 20.95 -16.69
C GLN A 219 7.84 19.48 -17.09
N ASP A 220 8.12 18.56 -16.15
CA ASP A 220 8.15 17.12 -16.44
C ASP A 220 6.81 16.43 -16.16
N LEU A 221 6.31 15.70 -17.17
CA LEU A 221 5.15 14.82 -17.07
C LEU A 221 5.51 13.57 -16.27
N TYR A 222 5.02 13.49 -15.04
CA TYR A 222 5.21 12.33 -14.18
C TYR A 222 4.71 11.04 -14.81
N GLY A 223 5.62 10.10 -15.07
CA GLY A 223 5.27 8.72 -15.44
C GLY A 223 5.91 8.22 -16.73
N SER A 224 6.58 9.08 -17.48
CA SER A 224 7.28 8.69 -18.70
C SER A 224 8.65 9.35 -18.79
N ILE A 225 9.63 8.67 -19.37
CA ILE A 225 10.99 9.19 -19.58
C ILE A 225 11.37 8.97 -21.04
N GLN A 226 11.97 9.98 -21.67
CA GLN A 226 12.68 9.80 -22.93
C GLN A 226 14.14 9.43 -22.60
N LEU A 227 14.56 8.21 -22.95
CA LEU A 227 15.83 7.66 -22.46
C LEU A 227 17.04 8.44 -22.99
N ASN A 228 16.99 8.88 -24.24
CA ASN A 228 18.04 9.68 -24.87
C ASN A 228 18.31 11.05 -24.18
N GLN A 229 17.43 11.52 -23.29
CA GLN A 229 17.60 12.79 -22.58
C GLN A 229 18.23 12.64 -21.19
N PHE A 230 18.29 11.42 -20.64
CA PHE A 230 18.72 11.21 -19.26
C PHE A 230 19.61 9.96 -19.14
N GLU A 231 20.80 10.16 -18.58
CA GLU A 231 21.68 9.08 -18.15
C GLU A 231 21.88 9.15 -16.63
N GLY A 232 21.87 8.00 -15.96
CA GLY A 232 22.12 7.92 -14.52
C GLY A 232 20.92 7.48 -13.68
N ILE A 233 20.96 7.82 -12.38
CA ILE A 233 20.02 7.33 -11.37
C ILE A 233 18.97 8.41 -11.07
N GLN A 234 17.70 8.05 -11.22
CA GLN A 234 16.55 8.87 -10.85
C GLN A 234 15.80 8.25 -9.66
N ASN A 235 15.39 9.09 -8.71
CA ASN A 235 14.50 8.67 -7.63
C ASN A 235 13.04 8.77 -8.10
N GLN A 236 12.28 7.71 -7.85
CA GLN A 236 10.88 7.59 -8.24
C GLN A 236 10.04 7.11 -7.06
N GLN A 237 8.72 7.21 -7.19
CA GLN A 237 7.77 6.68 -6.23
C GLN A 237 6.85 5.65 -6.88
N GLY A 238 6.82 4.46 -6.31
CA GLY A 238 6.04 3.32 -6.77
C GLY A 238 5.05 2.86 -5.70
N LEU A 239 4.14 1.97 -6.09
CA LEU A 239 3.22 1.29 -5.19
C LEU A 239 3.76 -0.11 -4.91
N ILE A 240 3.89 -0.45 -3.62
CA ILE A 240 4.15 -1.82 -3.16
C ILE A 240 3.07 -2.24 -2.17
N LEU A 241 2.71 -3.53 -2.19
CA LEU A 241 1.84 -4.08 -1.18
C LEU A 241 2.65 -4.41 0.08
N SER A 242 2.40 -3.68 1.16
CA SER A 242 2.97 -3.95 2.48
C SER A 242 1.84 -4.10 3.49
N GLN A 243 1.78 -5.24 4.17
CA GLN A 243 0.76 -5.52 5.20
C GLN A 243 -0.69 -5.31 4.68
N LYS A 244 -0.98 -5.79 3.46
CA LYS A 244 -2.29 -5.66 2.78
C LYS A 244 -2.69 -4.20 2.45
N ARG A 245 -1.73 -3.28 2.39
CA ARG A 245 -1.96 -1.88 1.97
C ARG A 245 -0.98 -1.52 0.86
N LEU A 246 -1.45 -0.81 -0.16
CA LEU A 246 -0.55 -0.17 -1.12
C LEU A 246 0.12 1.00 -0.42
N LYS A 247 1.43 0.92 -0.28
CA LYS A 247 2.27 2.00 0.26
C LYS A 247 3.04 2.64 -0.88
N LEU A 248 2.98 3.96 -0.93
CA LEU A 248 3.86 4.74 -1.79
C LEU A 248 5.28 4.57 -1.27
N THR A 249 6.15 4.04 -2.11
CA THR A 249 7.46 3.56 -1.72
C THR A 249 8.51 4.12 -2.68
N PRO A 250 9.55 4.77 -2.15
CA PRO A 250 10.63 5.25 -3.00
C PRO A 250 11.36 4.08 -3.64
N PHE A 251 11.75 4.25 -4.90
CA PHE A 251 12.65 3.34 -5.62
C PHE A 251 13.52 4.16 -6.58
N LYS A 252 14.54 3.54 -7.14
CA LYS A 252 15.47 4.15 -8.08
C LYS A 252 15.31 3.53 -9.45
N ILE A 253 15.44 4.34 -10.49
CA ILE A 253 15.60 3.88 -11.86
C ILE A 253 16.99 4.28 -12.32
N LYS A 254 17.77 3.32 -12.81
CA LYS A 254 19.06 3.60 -13.45
C LYS A 254 18.91 3.38 -14.95
N ILE A 255 19.21 4.41 -15.73
CA ILE A 255 19.17 4.35 -17.20
C ILE A 255 20.61 4.24 -17.70
N LEU A 256 20.86 3.21 -18.51
CA LEU A 256 22.12 2.94 -19.20
C LEU A 256 21.87 3.11 -20.70
N ASN A 257 22.18 4.28 -21.24
CA ASN A 257 21.84 4.65 -22.61
C ASN A 257 22.67 3.89 -23.65
N ASP A 258 23.92 3.61 -23.32
CA ASP A 258 24.86 2.82 -24.10
C ASP A 258 24.39 1.37 -24.28
N GLU A 259 23.77 0.79 -23.26
CA GLU A 259 23.26 -0.58 -23.28
C GLU A 259 21.76 -0.66 -23.67
N GLY A 260 21.07 0.47 -23.75
CA GLY A 260 19.62 0.51 -23.92
C GLY A 260 18.87 -0.18 -22.77
N GLN A 261 19.33 -0.02 -21.53
CA GLN A 261 18.75 -0.71 -20.38
C GLN A 261 18.15 0.25 -19.35
N VAL A 262 17.02 -0.17 -18.77
CA VAL A 262 16.36 0.49 -17.65
C VAL A 262 16.31 -0.47 -16.46
N TRP A 263 17.00 -0.11 -15.39
CA TRP A 263 17.09 -0.92 -14.18
C TRP A 263 16.18 -0.34 -13.11
N TYR A 264 15.30 -1.17 -12.55
CA TYR A 264 14.44 -0.82 -11.44
C TYR A 264 15.09 -1.33 -10.15
N ILE A 265 15.49 -0.43 -9.27
CA ILE A 265 16.29 -0.73 -8.07
C ILE A 265 15.54 -0.28 -6.83
N LYS A 266 15.40 -1.16 -5.83
CA LYS A 266 14.77 -0.83 -4.55
C LYS A 266 15.59 -1.42 -3.41
N ASP A 267 15.94 -0.60 -2.42
CA ASP A 267 16.71 -1.03 -1.24
C ASP A 267 18.02 -1.78 -1.60
N GLY A 268 18.64 -1.40 -2.73
CA GLY A 268 19.84 -2.05 -3.28
C GLY A 268 19.59 -3.31 -4.13
N GLU A 269 18.38 -3.88 -4.10
CA GLU A 269 17.97 -5.02 -4.93
C GLU A 269 17.55 -4.54 -6.32
N ILE A 270 18.06 -5.19 -7.38
CA ILE A 270 17.58 -5.00 -8.75
C ILE A 270 16.30 -5.83 -8.91
N LEU A 271 15.16 -5.15 -9.06
CA LEU A 271 13.86 -5.79 -9.23
C LEU A 271 13.63 -6.27 -10.67
N LYS A 272 14.09 -5.49 -11.65
CA LYS A 272 13.94 -5.78 -13.08
C LYS A 272 14.99 -5.02 -13.88
N ILE A 273 15.49 -5.67 -14.93
CA ILE A 273 16.23 -5.04 -16.02
C ILE A 273 15.35 -5.12 -17.26
N GLU A 274 15.10 -3.98 -17.90
CA GLU A 274 14.31 -3.88 -19.11
C GLU A 274 15.17 -3.37 -20.26
N ASN A 275 15.22 -4.14 -21.34
CA ASN A 275 15.94 -3.75 -22.56
C ASN A 275 14.99 -2.92 -23.43
N VAL A 276 15.37 -1.68 -23.71
CA VAL A 276 14.63 -0.74 -24.54
C VAL A 276 15.38 -0.57 -25.87
N LEU A 277 14.77 -1.09 -26.93
CA LEU A 277 15.39 -1.16 -28.26
C LEU A 277 15.41 0.21 -28.97
N ASN A 278 14.49 1.13 -28.61
CA ASN A 278 14.43 2.48 -29.15
C ASN A 278 14.47 3.51 -28.02
N THR A 279 15.64 4.10 -27.77
CA THR A 279 15.85 5.10 -26.72
C THR A 279 15.20 6.46 -27.02
N ASN A 280 14.73 6.68 -28.26
CA ASN A 280 14.02 7.90 -28.64
C ASN A 280 12.54 7.86 -28.28
N GLU A 281 11.97 6.68 -28.04
CA GLU A 281 10.58 6.53 -27.62
C GLU A 281 10.38 6.92 -26.15
N ILE A 282 9.19 7.46 -25.87
CA ILE A 282 8.77 7.78 -24.52
C ILE A 282 8.45 6.46 -23.80
N HIS A 283 9.27 6.10 -22.82
CA HIS A 283 9.08 4.88 -22.03
C HIS A 283 8.21 5.17 -20.81
N GLU A 284 7.11 4.43 -20.67
CA GLU A 284 6.23 4.53 -19.51
C GLU A 284 6.84 3.76 -18.33
N ILE A 285 7.02 4.43 -17.19
CA ILE A 285 7.56 3.83 -15.97
C ILE A 285 6.45 3.04 -15.28
N ASN A 286 6.64 1.71 -15.15
CA ASN A 286 5.74 0.93 -14.31
C ASN A 286 5.97 1.25 -12.83
N ARG A 287 4.98 1.84 -12.18
CA ARG A 287 5.03 2.20 -10.75
C ARG A 287 4.58 1.09 -9.83
N ASN A 288 3.93 0.06 -10.33
CA ASN A 288 3.55 -1.08 -9.51
C ASN A 288 4.77 -2.02 -9.38
N LEU A 289 5.44 -1.97 -8.22
CA LEU A 289 6.71 -2.69 -8.03
C LEU A 289 6.52 -4.22 -8.01
N GLU A 290 5.32 -4.71 -7.68
CA GLU A 290 4.99 -6.13 -7.84
C GLU A 290 4.95 -6.52 -9.32
N GLN A 291 4.36 -5.68 -10.19
CA GLN A 291 4.40 -5.90 -11.63
C GLN A 291 5.82 -5.80 -12.17
N VAL A 292 6.61 -4.82 -11.73
CA VAL A 292 8.02 -4.71 -12.11
C VAL A 292 8.76 -6.01 -11.76
N LYS A 293 8.57 -6.54 -10.56
CA LYS A 293 9.28 -7.75 -10.11
C LYS A 293 8.79 -9.05 -10.75
N HIS A 294 7.50 -9.16 -11.08
CA HIS A 294 6.88 -10.44 -11.41
C HIS A 294 6.31 -10.53 -12.81
N MET A 295 6.03 -9.41 -13.48
CA MET A 295 5.43 -9.38 -14.81
C MET A 295 6.50 -9.42 -15.90
N ARG A 296 6.36 -10.35 -16.83
CA ARG A 296 7.13 -10.44 -18.07
C ARG A 296 6.20 -10.49 -19.27
N TRP A 297 6.57 -9.85 -20.36
CA TRP A 297 5.84 -9.92 -21.63
C TRP A 297 6.69 -10.66 -22.66
N GLU A 298 6.08 -11.54 -23.43
CA GLU A 298 6.73 -12.29 -24.50
C GLU A 298 5.91 -12.22 -25.78
N GLY A 299 6.61 -12.10 -26.91
CA GLY A 299 6.03 -12.10 -28.24
C GLY A 299 7.12 -11.99 -29.30
N LYS A 300 6.72 -11.79 -30.55
CA LYS A 300 7.64 -11.64 -31.67
C LYS A 300 7.93 -10.16 -31.93
N PHE A 301 9.14 -9.91 -32.43
CA PHE A 301 9.56 -8.60 -32.92
C PHE A 301 9.69 -8.65 -34.45
N GLY A 302 9.31 -7.57 -35.11
CA GLY A 302 9.53 -7.34 -36.53
C GLY A 302 10.96 -6.87 -36.82
N LEU A 303 11.26 -6.66 -38.11
CA LEU A 303 12.58 -6.22 -38.57
C LEU A 303 13.00 -4.85 -38.04
N LYS A 304 12.05 -3.99 -37.66
CA LYS A 304 12.31 -2.68 -37.04
C LYS A 304 12.24 -2.73 -35.52
N PHE A 305 12.35 -3.94 -34.93
CA PHE A 305 12.21 -4.17 -33.49
C PHE A 305 10.86 -3.74 -32.90
N GLN A 306 9.83 -3.56 -33.74
CA GLN A 306 8.47 -3.31 -33.31
C GLN A 306 7.80 -4.61 -32.87
N LYS A 307 6.90 -4.55 -31.89
CA LYS A 307 6.13 -5.72 -31.43
C LYS A 307 5.18 -6.16 -32.52
N ILE A 308 5.17 -7.44 -32.90
CA ILE A 308 4.25 -7.96 -33.92
C ILE A 308 3.55 -9.22 -33.40
N SER A 309 2.40 -9.56 -33.98
CA SER A 309 1.66 -10.79 -33.71
C SER A 309 1.20 -10.90 -32.23
N GLN A 310 0.99 -12.12 -31.74
CA GLN A 310 0.48 -12.40 -30.40
C GLN A 310 1.54 -12.10 -29.34
N TRP A 311 1.14 -11.33 -28.34
CA TRP A 311 1.89 -11.07 -27.12
C TRP A 311 1.15 -11.61 -25.92
N ASN A 312 1.88 -12.25 -25.01
CA ASN A 312 1.32 -12.84 -23.79
C ASN A 312 2.09 -12.30 -22.59
N ALA A 313 1.41 -12.13 -21.46
CA ALA A 313 2.10 -11.84 -20.20
C ALA A 313 2.26 -13.09 -19.33
N PHE A 314 3.30 -13.06 -18.52
CA PHE A 314 3.67 -14.07 -17.55
C PHE A 314 3.78 -13.40 -16.19
N TRP A 315 3.28 -14.06 -15.16
CA TRP A 315 3.40 -13.63 -13.77
C TRP A 315 4.12 -14.70 -12.97
N GLN A 316 5.27 -14.35 -12.39
CA GLN A 316 6.11 -15.30 -11.65
C GLN A 316 6.42 -16.56 -12.49
N GLY A 317 6.68 -16.37 -13.79
CA GLY A 317 6.95 -17.46 -14.74
C GLY A 317 5.71 -18.22 -15.24
N LYS A 318 4.53 -18.01 -14.66
CA LYS A 318 3.28 -18.63 -15.14
C LYS A 318 2.64 -17.80 -16.23
N LYS A 319 2.32 -18.41 -17.37
CA LYS A 319 1.55 -17.76 -18.44
C LYS A 319 0.17 -17.34 -17.93
N LEU A 320 -0.19 -16.09 -18.13
CA LEU A 320 -1.50 -15.53 -17.81
C LEU A 320 -2.39 -15.55 -19.06
N ASP A 321 -3.71 -15.54 -18.85
CA ASP A 321 -4.69 -15.35 -19.93
C ASP A 321 -4.89 -13.86 -20.23
N VAL A 322 -3.80 -13.22 -20.63
CA VAL A 322 -3.69 -11.77 -20.85
C VAL A 322 -2.78 -11.50 -22.05
N GLY A 323 -3.08 -10.42 -22.78
CA GLY A 323 -2.37 -10.02 -23.98
C GLY A 323 -3.30 -9.80 -25.16
N GLY A 324 -2.73 -9.85 -26.36
CA GLY A 324 -3.45 -9.58 -27.61
C GLY A 324 -2.50 -9.49 -28.81
N LEU A 325 -3.01 -8.94 -29.91
CA LEU A 325 -2.30 -8.88 -31.17
C LEU A 325 -1.73 -7.48 -31.44
N TYR A 326 -0.51 -7.44 -31.95
CA TYR A 326 0.04 -6.28 -32.65
C TYR A 326 0.00 -6.51 -34.15
N ASP A 327 -0.27 -5.44 -34.91
CA ASP A 327 -0.13 -5.42 -36.36
C ASP A 327 1.34 -5.31 -36.80
N GLU A 328 1.58 -5.27 -38.11
CA GLU A 328 2.94 -5.20 -38.70
C GLU A 328 3.66 -3.87 -38.42
N GLU A 329 2.91 -2.82 -38.11
CA GLU A 329 3.43 -1.49 -37.77
C GLU A 329 3.76 -1.36 -36.28
N GLY A 330 3.36 -2.34 -35.46
CA GLY A 330 3.62 -2.35 -34.04
C GLY A 330 2.51 -1.75 -33.18
N PHE A 331 1.33 -1.53 -33.76
CA PHE A 331 0.17 -1.05 -33.02
C PHE A 331 -0.68 -2.21 -32.49
N LYS A 332 -1.20 -2.02 -31.27
CA LYS A 332 -2.20 -2.96 -30.72
C LYS A 332 -3.45 -2.94 -31.59
N THR A 333 -3.96 -4.13 -31.92
CA THR A 333 -5.17 -4.32 -32.71
C THR A 333 -6.02 -5.47 -32.17
N GLY A 334 -7.33 -5.42 -32.45
CA GLY A 334 -8.28 -6.45 -32.06
C GLY A 334 -8.54 -6.50 -30.56
N GLN A 335 -9.00 -7.65 -30.07
CA GLN A 335 -9.31 -7.85 -28.66
C GLN A 335 -8.03 -7.98 -27.84
N TRP A 336 -8.00 -7.31 -26.70
CA TRP A 336 -6.91 -7.32 -25.73
C TRP A 336 -7.44 -7.52 -24.33
N VAL A 337 -6.69 -8.31 -23.55
CA VAL A 337 -6.82 -8.40 -22.10
C VAL A 337 -5.60 -7.74 -21.49
N VAL A 338 -5.79 -6.64 -20.77
CA VAL A 338 -4.74 -5.82 -20.17
C VAL A 338 -4.88 -5.85 -18.66
N GLN A 339 -3.78 -5.92 -17.92
CA GLN A 339 -3.81 -5.86 -16.46
C GLN A 339 -4.11 -4.44 -15.99
N SER A 340 -4.87 -4.33 -14.89
CA SER A 340 -5.07 -3.06 -14.21
C SER A 340 -3.77 -2.57 -13.54
N GLU A 341 -3.64 -1.27 -13.32
CA GLU A 341 -2.51 -0.67 -12.59
C GLU A 341 -2.37 -1.24 -11.17
N ILE A 342 -3.48 -1.70 -10.59
CA ILE A 342 -3.52 -2.34 -9.27
C ILE A 342 -3.29 -3.86 -9.30
N TYR A 343 -2.95 -4.45 -10.45
CA TYR A 343 -2.74 -5.89 -10.56
C TYR A 343 -1.55 -6.34 -9.70
N GLN A 344 -1.79 -7.30 -8.82
CA GLN A 344 -0.83 -7.85 -7.86
C GLN A 344 -1.30 -9.22 -7.36
N ASN A 345 -0.48 -9.90 -6.56
CA ASN A 345 -0.78 -11.24 -6.03
C ASN A 345 -2.15 -11.36 -5.33
N GLN A 346 -2.58 -10.32 -4.60
CA GLN A 346 -3.86 -10.29 -3.88
C GLN A 346 -5.01 -9.64 -4.66
N CYS A 347 -4.76 -9.17 -5.89
CA CYS A 347 -5.71 -8.44 -6.70
C CYS A 347 -5.40 -8.67 -8.19
N GLN A 348 -6.02 -9.70 -8.78
CA GLN A 348 -5.84 -10.05 -10.18
C GLN A 348 -6.97 -9.43 -11.01
N VAL A 349 -6.84 -8.13 -11.27
CA VAL A 349 -7.81 -7.38 -12.07
C VAL A 349 -7.27 -7.16 -13.48
N SER A 350 -8.03 -7.56 -14.48
CA SER A 350 -7.77 -7.26 -15.88
C SER A 350 -8.90 -6.43 -16.49
N GLN A 351 -8.65 -5.88 -17.67
CA GLN A 351 -9.61 -5.20 -18.51
C GLN A 351 -9.58 -5.85 -19.89
N ILE A 352 -10.74 -6.19 -20.44
CA ILE A 352 -10.88 -6.70 -21.81
C ILE A 352 -11.59 -5.68 -22.68
N GLY A 353 -11.10 -5.48 -23.90
CA GLY A 353 -11.73 -4.62 -24.88
C GLY A 353 -10.96 -4.62 -26.19
N ASN A 354 -11.34 -3.74 -27.11
CA ASN A 354 -10.72 -3.69 -28.43
C ASN A 354 -9.73 -2.52 -28.55
N TYR A 355 -8.61 -2.79 -29.20
CA TYR A 355 -7.70 -1.78 -29.74
C TYR A 355 -7.88 -1.63 -31.24
N ILE A 356 -7.82 -0.40 -31.72
CA ILE A 356 -7.78 -0.05 -33.14
C ILE A 356 -6.63 0.95 -33.30
N GLN A 357 -5.60 0.58 -34.07
CA GLN A 357 -4.38 1.40 -34.28
C GLN A 357 -3.76 1.90 -32.96
N GLY A 358 -3.60 1.00 -31.99
CA GLY A 358 -2.97 1.31 -30.71
C GLY A 358 -3.85 2.08 -29.72
N ARG A 359 -5.10 2.41 -30.09
CA ARG A 359 -6.05 3.15 -29.23
C ARG A 359 -7.15 2.23 -28.71
N LYS A 360 -7.51 2.36 -27.42
CA LYS A 360 -8.68 1.66 -26.88
C LYS A 360 -9.93 2.26 -27.51
N GLN A 361 -10.84 1.43 -28.01
CA GLN A 361 -12.11 1.86 -28.58
C GLN A 361 -13.26 0.95 -28.15
N GLY A 362 -14.46 1.53 -28.08
CA GLY A 362 -15.69 0.82 -27.72
C GLY A 362 -15.73 0.39 -26.26
N LYS A 363 -16.52 -0.66 -25.98
CA LYS A 363 -16.76 -1.16 -24.62
C LYS A 363 -15.55 -1.92 -24.07
N TRP A 364 -15.21 -1.61 -22.83
CA TRP A 364 -14.20 -2.27 -22.02
C TRP A 364 -14.83 -2.83 -20.76
N GLN A 365 -14.55 -4.10 -20.45
CA GLN A 365 -15.05 -4.75 -19.25
C GLN A 365 -13.90 -4.95 -18.27
N ILE A 366 -14.17 -4.80 -16.98
CA ILE A 366 -13.23 -4.99 -15.88
C ILE A 366 -13.51 -6.36 -15.27
N LEU A 367 -12.52 -7.23 -15.29
CA LEU A 367 -12.61 -8.57 -14.75
C LEU A 367 -11.83 -8.69 -13.44
N HIS A 368 -12.41 -9.36 -12.46
CA HIS A 368 -11.72 -9.78 -11.24
C HIS A 368 -12.01 -11.25 -11.01
N LYS A 369 -10.96 -12.09 -11.03
CA LYS A 369 -11.08 -13.56 -10.96
C LYS A 369 -12.05 -14.15 -12.01
N GLY A 370 -12.06 -13.56 -13.21
CA GLY A 370 -12.93 -13.99 -14.32
C GLY A 370 -14.36 -13.45 -14.25
N GLU A 371 -14.77 -12.79 -13.17
CA GLU A 371 -16.08 -12.14 -13.08
C GLU A 371 -16.03 -10.69 -13.58
N ILE A 372 -17.02 -10.28 -14.36
CA ILE A 372 -17.18 -8.87 -14.75
C ILE A 372 -17.66 -8.08 -13.54
N ILE A 373 -16.82 -7.17 -13.05
CA ILE A 373 -17.12 -6.30 -11.90
C ILE A 373 -17.38 -4.84 -12.29
N GLY A 374 -17.15 -4.48 -13.55
CA GLY A 374 -17.34 -3.13 -14.05
C GLY A 374 -17.17 -3.05 -15.56
N ASN A 375 -17.53 -1.91 -16.14
CA ASN A 375 -17.32 -1.63 -17.55
C ASN A 375 -17.19 -0.12 -17.80
N GLY A 376 -16.87 0.23 -19.04
CA GLY A 376 -16.87 1.59 -19.55
C GLY A 376 -16.65 1.62 -21.07
N GLU A 377 -16.67 2.81 -21.67
CA GLU A 377 -16.51 2.96 -23.12
C GLU A 377 -15.49 4.03 -23.51
N TYR A 378 -14.64 3.72 -24.48
CA TYR A 378 -13.72 4.69 -25.10
C TYR A 378 -14.23 5.09 -26.48
N ASN A 379 -14.13 6.37 -26.82
CA ASN A 379 -14.40 6.85 -28.17
C ASN A 379 -13.20 6.58 -29.12
N GLN A 380 -13.32 7.02 -30.38
CA GLN A 380 -12.29 6.82 -31.42
C GLN A 380 -10.94 7.50 -31.11
N GLN A 381 -10.95 8.50 -30.22
CA GLN A 381 -9.78 9.23 -29.77
C GLN A 381 -9.15 8.64 -28.50
N ASN A 382 -9.53 7.42 -28.07
CA ASN A 382 -9.07 6.79 -26.82
C ASN A 382 -9.49 7.58 -25.56
N ILE A 383 -10.60 8.32 -25.63
CA ILE A 383 -11.10 9.14 -24.52
C ILE A 383 -12.29 8.42 -23.87
N LYS A 384 -12.28 8.29 -22.54
CA LYS A 384 -13.40 7.73 -21.76
C LYS A 384 -14.66 8.56 -21.98
N VAL A 385 -15.78 7.88 -22.24
CA VAL A 385 -17.11 8.47 -22.44
C VAL A 385 -18.19 7.62 -21.78
N GLY A 386 -19.31 8.24 -21.44
CA GLY A 386 -20.50 7.55 -20.92
C GLY A 386 -20.32 6.97 -19.51
N ALA A 387 -21.11 5.94 -19.21
CA ALA A 387 -21.10 5.29 -17.89
C ALA A 387 -19.78 4.55 -17.66
N TRP A 388 -19.23 4.66 -16.46
CA TRP A 388 -17.95 4.04 -16.12
C TRP A 388 -17.94 3.51 -14.69
N VAL A 389 -17.29 2.36 -14.50
CA VAL A 389 -16.94 1.81 -13.20
C VAL A 389 -15.43 1.93 -12.99
N GLU A 390 -14.99 2.66 -11.96
CA GLU A 390 -13.58 2.81 -11.59
C GLU A 390 -13.28 2.04 -10.32
N LEU A 391 -12.20 1.26 -10.31
CA LEU A 391 -11.76 0.58 -9.11
C LEU A 391 -11.00 1.54 -8.21
N HIS A 392 -11.27 1.48 -6.91
CA HIS A 392 -10.50 2.22 -5.95
C HIS A 392 -9.04 1.71 -5.90
N LYS A 393 -8.07 2.59 -5.64
CA LYS A 393 -6.65 2.21 -5.57
C LYS A 393 -6.33 1.05 -4.62
N ASN A 394 -7.11 0.91 -3.55
CA ASN A 394 -6.96 -0.18 -2.57
C ASN A 394 -7.82 -1.41 -2.88
N PHE A 395 -8.36 -1.51 -4.10
CA PHE A 395 -9.18 -2.65 -4.47
C PHE A 395 -8.34 -3.93 -4.35
N ASN A 396 -8.86 -4.90 -3.60
CA ASN A 396 -8.31 -6.24 -3.44
C ASN A 396 -9.42 -7.20 -3.03
N ASN A 397 -9.11 -8.48 -2.85
CA ASN A 397 -10.10 -9.49 -2.44
C ASN A 397 -10.97 -9.01 -1.26
N LYS A 398 -10.37 -8.50 -0.20
CA LYS A 398 -11.09 -8.09 1.02
C LYS A 398 -11.71 -6.69 0.94
N ASN A 399 -11.34 -5.89 -0.06
CA ASN A 399 -11.74 -4.49 -0.15
C ASN A 399 -12.21 -4.16 -1.57
N GLN A 400 -13.40 -4.60 -1.93
CA GLN A 400 -13.94 -4.43 -3.28
C GLN A 400 -14.71 -3.11 -3.40
N VAL A 401 -13.95 -1.99 -3.38
CA VAL A 401 -14.50 -0.63 -3.51
C VAL A 401 -14.35 -0.13 -4.95
N PHE A 402 -15.44 0.39 -5.51
CA PHE A 402 -15.45 0.99 -6.84
C PHE A 402 -16.39 2.18 -6.90
N ASP A 403 -16.12 3.09 -7.81
CA ASP A 403 -16.92 4.28 -8.08
C ASP A 403 -17.67 4.10 -9.42
N ILE A 404 -18.93 4.52 -9.46
CA ILE A 404 -19.76 4.52 -10.67
C ILE A 404 -20.12 5.97 -11.00
N GLY A 405 -19.99 6.37 -12.26
CA GLY A 405 -20.45 7.68 -12.72
C GLY A 405 -20.32 7.85 -14.23
N GLN A 406 -20.38 9.10 -14.69
CA GLN A 406 -20.31 9.45 -16.10
C GLN A 406 -18.99 10.15 -16.47
N TYR A 407 -18.52 9.85 -17.68
CA TYR A 407 -17.45 10.58 -18.35
C TYR A 407 -17.98 11.40 -19.52
N ILE A 408 -17.57 12.66 -19.60
CA ILE A 408 -17.79 13.53 -20.75
C ILE A 408 -16.42 14.06 -21.18
N ASN A 409 -16.03 13.77 -22.42
CA ASN A 409 -14.73 14.16 -23.00
C ASN A 409 -13.53 13.82 -22.08
N GLY A 410 -13.54 12.63 -21.49
CA GLY A 410 -12.44 12.15 -20.64
C GLY A 410 -12.42 12.71 -19.23
N ARG A 411 -13.42 13.54 -18.86
CA ARG A 411 -13.57 14.11 -17.52
C ARG A 411 -14.76 13.49 -16.81
N LYS A 412 -14.62 13.26 -15.50
CA LYS A 412 -15.73 12.86 -14.63
C LYS A 412 -16.78 13.96 -14.62
N SER A 413 -18.05 13.62 -14.73
CA SER A 413 -19.15 14.58 -14.81
C SER A 413 -20.36 14.08 -14.04
N GLY A 414 -21.09 15.00 -13.40
CA GLY A 414 -22.33 14.71 -12.69
C GLY A 414 -22.13 13.86 -11.43
N VAL A 415 -23.15 13.06 -11.10
CA VAL A 415 -23.17 12.23 -9.89
C VAL A 415 -22.20 11.07 -10.03
N TRP A 416 -21.37 10.89 -9.00
CA TRP A 416 -20.49 9.74 -8.83
C TRP A 416 -20.78 9.07 -7.49
N GLU A 417 -20.96 7.76 -7.50
CA GLU A 417 -21.36 6.96 -6.34
C GLU A 417 -20.30 5.92 -6.02
N THR A 418 -19.90 5.83 -4.75
CA THR A 418 -18.93 4.85 -4.29
C THR A 418 -19.63 3.66 -3.66
N TYR A 419 -19.33 2.46 -4.14
CA TYR A 419 -19.88 1.20 -3.66
C TYR A 419 -18.80 0.31 -3.04
N PHE A 420 -19.19 -0.45 -2.03
CA PHE A 420 -18.42 -1.55 -1.47
C PHE A 420 -19.19 -2.85 -1.65
N LYS A 421 -18.55 -3.86 -2.25
CA LYS A 421 -19.09 -5.21 -2.38
C LYS A 421 -18.65 -6.03 -1.17
N ASP A 422 -19.61 -6.39 -0.33
CA ASP A 422 -19.39 -7.27 0.82
C ASP A 422 -19.22 -8.72 0.31
N GLU A 423 -18.06 -9.33 0.59
CA GLU A 423 -17.77 -10.73 0.16
C GLU A 423 -18.70 -11.75 0.82
N ILE A 424 -19.17 -11.49 2.05
CA ILE A 424 -20.01 -12.43 2.81
C ILE A 424 -21.44 -12.37 2.31
N GLN A 425 -21.95 -11.16 2.06
CA GLN A 425 -23.36 -10.95 1.68
C GLN A 425 -23.58 -10.90 0.17
N PHE A 426 -22.52 -10.79 -0.63
CA PHE A 426 -22.57 -10.53 -2.09
C PHE A 426 -23.42 -9.30 -2.46
N LYS A 427 -23.63 -8.38 -1.51
CA LYS A 427 -24.42 -7.17 -1.70
C LYS A 427 -23.50 -5.97 -1.90
N GLN A 428 -23.89 -5.10 -2.82
CA GLN A 428 -23.26 -3.80 -3.00
C GLN A 428 -23.92 -2.80 -2.05
N LYS A 429 -23.10 -2.12 -1.24
CA LYS A 429 -23.54 -1.04 -0.36
C LYS A 429 -22.97 0.27 -0.87
N LYS A 430 -23.82 1.26 -1.13
CA LYS A 430 -23.38 2.64 -1.36
C LYS A 430 -22.78 3.19 -0.07
N ILE A 431 -21.52 3.58 -0.13
CA ILE A 431 -20.74 4.07 1.03
C ILE A 431 -20.22 5.50 0.83
N GLY A 432 -20.36 6.06 -0.37
CA GLY A 432 -19.88 7.41 -0.64
C GLY A 432 -20.35 7.96 -1.97
N GLY A 433 -19.74 9.08 -2.36
CA GLY A 433 -20.01 9.76 -3.63
C GLY A 433 -20.22 11.26 -3.50
N GLY A 434 -20.45 11.92 -4.63
CA GLY A 434 -20.74 13.35 -4.73
C GLY A 434 -20.90 13.77 -6.19
N ASN A 435 -20.78 15.07 -6.47
CA ASN A 435 -20.93 15.62 -7.81
C ASN A 435 -19.61 16.14 -8.37
N TYR A 436 -19.42 15.94 -9.67
CA TYR A 436 -18.41 16.60 -10.48
C TYR A 436 -19.05 17.66 -11.37
N ASP A 437 -18.37 18.78 -11.51
CA ASP A 437 -18.71 19.83 -12.46
C ASP A 437 -18.56 19.32 -13.91
N GLN A 438 -19.54 19.64 -14.76
CA GLN A 438 -19.61 19.10 -16.11
C GLN A 438 -18.56 19.72 -17.07
N GLN A 439 -18.10 20.94 -16.78
CA GLN A 439 -17.18 21.67 -17.67
C GLN A 439 -15.72 21.29 -17.38
N ASN A 440 -15.32 21.29 -16.11
CA ASN A 440 -13.92 21.11 -15.71
C ASN A 440 -13.63 19.74 -15.07
N GLY A 441 -14.67 18.96 -14.71
CA GLY A 441 -14.52 17.66 -14.06
C GLY A 441 -13.95 17.74 -12.65
N LEU A 442 -14.13 18.87 -11.97
CA LEU A 442 -13.72 19.07 -10.58
C LEU A 442 -14.86 18.70 -9.64
N LYS A 443 -14.51 18.18 -8.46
CA LYS A 443 -15.49 17.89 -7.40
C LYS A 443 -16.18 19.19 -6.96
N ILE A 444 -17.49 19.14 -6.80
CA ILE A 444 -18.33 20.23 -6.30
C ILE A 444 -19.38 19.72 -5.32
N GLY A 445 -19.84 20.60 -4.43
CA GLY A 445 -20.92 20.34 -3.50
C GLY A 445 -20.59 19.30 -2.43
N GLN A 446 -21.61 18.65 -1.89
CA GLN A 446 -21.46 17.69 -0.81
C GLN A 446 -20.83 16.39 -1.31
N TRP A 447 -19.84 15.91 -0.57
CA TRP A 447 -19.13 14.66 -0.83
C TRP A 447 -19.06 13.80 0.41
N ILE A 448 -19.15 12.49 0.19
CA ILE A 448 -18.90 11.44 1.17
C ILE A 448 -17.69 10.65 0.67
N GLU A 449 -16.55 10.78 1.34
CA GLU A 449 -15.30 10.08 0.99
C GLU A 449 -14.95 9.00 2.00
N ASN A 450 -14.41 7.89 1.51
CA ASN A 450 -13.86 6.85 2.36
C ASN A 450 -12.39 7.15 2.68
N TYR A 451 -11.98 6.88 3.92
CA TYR A 451 -10.56 6.98 4.25
C TYR A 451 -9.73 5.99 3.44
N SER A 452 -8.53 6.44 3.06
CA SER A 452 -7.58 5.71 2.22
C SER A 452 -7.08 4.40 2.84
N THR A 453 -7.51 4.02 4.05
CA THR A 453 -7.16 2.73 4.67
C THR A 453 -8.38 1.87 4.97
N PHE A 454 -9.48 2.01 4.21
CA PHE A 454 -10.68 1.17 4.34
C PHE A 454 -10.29 -0.31 4.44
N GLN A 455 -10.35 -0.82 5.67
CA GLN A 455 -10.25 -2.23 6.03
C GLN A 455 -11.56 -2.56 6.73
N ASP A 456 -12.00 -3.82 6.67
CA ASP A 456 -13.33 -4.24 7.15
C ASP A 456 -13.69 -3.76 8.57
N SER A 457 -12.68 -3.56 9.43
CA SER A 457 -12.81 -3.10 10.81
C SER A 457 -12.73 -1.58 11.04
N CYS A 458 -12.37 -0.78 10.04
CA CYS A 458 -12.14 0.66 10.19
C CYS A 458 -12.73 1.44 9.00
N LYS A 459 -14.03 1.71 9.08
CA LYS A 459 -14.76 2.46 8.06
C LYS A 459 -14.87 3.92 8.50
N PHE A 460 -13.83 4.69 8.23
CA PHE A 460 -13.84 6.13 8.39
C PHE A 460 -14.49 6.76 7.16
N ILE A 461 -15.51 7.58 7.38
CA ILE A 461 -16.20 8.34 6.33
C ILE A 461 -16.02 9.83 6.61
N TYR A 462 -15.62 10.58 5.60
CA TYR A 462 -15.54 12.03 5.62
C TYR A 462 -16.74 12.59 4.86
N LYS A 463 -17.47 13.53 5.47
CA LYS A 463 -18.55 14.25 4.80
C LYS A 463 -18.29 15.74 4.85
N GLY A 464 -18.29 16.40 3.71
CA GLY A 464 -18.14 17.84 3.66
C GLY A 464 -18.33 18.40 2.26
N ASN A 465 -17.95 19.65 2.06
CA ASN A 465 -18.18 20.36 0.81
C ASN A 465 -16.90 20.49 -0.02
N TYR A 466 -17.06 20.41 -1.34
CA TYR A 466 -16.06 20.75 -2.32
C TYR A 466 -16.45 22.01 -3.10
N ILE A 467 -15.49 22.90 -3.35
CA ILE A 467 -15.62 24.00 -4.30
C ILE A 467 -14.40 23.96 -5.23
N ASN A 468 -14.65 23.83 -6.54
CA ASN A 468 -13.63 23.75 -7.58
C ASN A 468 -12.52 22.73 -7.27
N GLY A 469 -12.92 21.54 -6.81
CA GLY A 469 -12.00 20.45 -6.51
C GLY A 469 -11.21 20.60 -5.20
N LYS A 470 -11.45 21.65 -4.41
CA LYS A 470 -10.84 21.84 -3.08
C LYS A 470 -11.86 21.58 -1.97
N LYS A 471 -11.40 20.96 -0.88
CA LYS A 471 -12.21 20.80 0.34
C LYS A 471 -12.43 22.16 0.97
N GLU A 472 -13.67 22.48 1.29
CA GLU A 472 -14.02 23.77 1.88
C GLU A 472 -14.97 23.61 3.06
N GLY A 473 -14.80 24.47 4.05
CA GLY A 473 -15.66 24.54 5.23
C GLY A 473 -15.47 23.35 6.16
N LYS A 474 -16.58 22.93 6.77
CA LYS A 474 -16.60 21.88 7.79
C LYS A 474 -16.70 20.48 7.16
N TRP A 475 -15.84 19.59 7.62
CA TRP A 475 -15.81 18.17 7.27
C TRP A 475 -16.03 17.31 8.52
N ASP A 476 -17.16 16.61 8.55
CA ASP A 476 -17.49 15.65 9.60
C ASP A 476 -16.81 14.31 9.32
N ILE A 477 -16.17 13.73 10.33
CA ILE A 477 -15.56 12.40 10.27
C ILE A 477 -16.41 11.46 11.11
N TYR A 478 -16.81 10.34 10.51
CA TYR A 478 -17.56 9.28 11.16
C TYR A 478 -16.69 8.04 11.31
N LEU A 479 -16.54 7.53 12.53
CA LEU A 479 -16.06 6.18 12.78
C LEU A 479 -17.27 5.23 12.76
N HIS A 480 -17.19 4.15 12.00
CA HIS A 480 -18.16 3.07 12.14
C HIS A 480 -17.94 2.40 13.52
N ASP A 481 -19.04 2.16 14.25
CA ASP A 481 -19.15 1.53 15.59
C ASP A 481 -18.84 2.40 16.83
N LEU A 482 -18.07 3.49 16.69
CA LEU A 482 -17.94 4.52 17.72
C LEU A 482 -18.40 5.84 17.13
N ILE A 483 -19.48 6.42 17.66
CA ILE A 483 -19.88 7.78 17.29
C ILE A 483 -18.87 8.77 17.92
N MET A 484 -17.67 8.84 17.34
CA MET A 484 -16.74 9.94 17.53
C MET A 484 -16.95 10.91 16.39
N TYR A 485 -17.41 12.11 16.74
CA TYR A 485 -17.48 13.22 15.81
C TYR A 485 -16.15 13.97 15.88
N LEU A 486 -15.36 13.90 14.81
CA LEU A 486 -14.24 14.80 14.60
C LEU A 486 -14.61 15.77 13.47
N CYS A 487 -14.35 17.05 13.69
CA CYS A 487 -14.63 18.13 12.75
C CYS A 487 -13.30 18.69 12.25
N LEU A 488 -13.10 18.66 10.93
CA LEU A 488 -12.02 19.41 10.28
C LEU A 488 -12.60 20.67 9.65
N LYS A 489 -11.98 21.82 9.87
CA LYS A 489 -12.26 23.03 9.10
C LYS A 489 -11.13 23.27 8.12
N TYR A 490 -11.48 23.46 6.85
CA TYR A 490 -10.52 23.82 5.83
C TYR A 490 -10.64 25.31 5.52
N LYS A 491 -9.50 26.02 5.62
CA LYS A 491 -9.33 27.40 5.13
C LYS A 491 -8.03 27.44 4.34
N GLU A 492 -8.09 27.91 3.09
CA GLU A 492 -6.90 28.09 2.24
C GLU A 492 -6.03 26.82 2.08
N GLU A 493 -6.67 25.64 1.96
CA GLU A 493 -6.02 24.31 1.83
C GLU A 493 -5.40 23.74 3.12
N GLU A 494 -5.37 24.50 4.21
CA GLU A 494 -4.93 24.00 5.52
C GLU A 494 -6.08 23.37 6.31
N ALA A 495 -5.83 22.19 6.89
CA ALA A 495 -6.77 21.49 7.75
C ALA A 495 -6.56 21.90 9.21
N ILE A 496 -7.53 22.62 9.78
CA ILE A 496 -7.55 22.94 11.20
C ILE A 496 -8.43 21.89 11.91
N ILE A 497 -7.83 21.17 12.86
CA ILE A 497 -8.52 20.16 13.65
C ILE A 497 -9.27 20.87 14.79
N GLU A 498 -10.60 20.81 14.78
CA GLU A 498 -11.41 21.25 15.91
C GLU A 498 -12.00 20.03 16.62
N TRP A 499 -11.47 19.72 17.81
CA TRP A 499 -12.00 18.65 18.64
C TRP A 499 -13.33 19.09 19.27
N THR A 500 -14.43 18.51 18.80
CA THR A 500 -15.73 18.65 19.45
C THR A 500 -16.26 17.29 19.87
N ARG A 501 -15.94 16.87 21.11
CA ARG A 501 -16.47 15.63 21.68
C ARG A 501 -17.96 15.81 21.98
N ARG A 502 -18.84 15.39 21.08
CA ARG A 502 -20.27 15.23 21.36
C ARG A 502 -20.55 13.77 21.70
N GLN A 503 -20.60 13.42 22.98
CA GLN A 503 -21.20 12.16 23.41
C GLN A 503 -22.71 12.27 23.25
N LYS A 504 -23.25 11.59 22.24
CA LYS A 504 -24.70 11.43 22.10
C LYS A 504 -25.12 10.32 23.09
N TYR A 505 -25.37 10.67 24.35
CA TYR A 505 -26.07 9.79 25.28
C TYR A 505 -27.52 9.64 24.79
N GLY A 506 -27.77 8.67 23.90
CA GLY A 506 -29.12 8.21 23.65
C GLY A 506 -29.56 7.37 24.85
N ARG A 507 -30.41 7.93 25.71
CA ARG A 507 -31.35 7.11 26.48
C ARG A 507 -32.30 6.49 25.46
N ASN A 508 -32.24 5.16 25.30
CA ASN A 508 -33.36 4.38 24.79
C ASN A 508 -34.26 4.01 25.97
#